data_AF-A0A651GBZ2-F1
#
_entry.id   AF-A0A651GBZ2-F1
#
_cell.length_a   1.000
_cell.length_b   1.000
_cell.length_c   1.000
_cell.angle_alpha   90.00
_cell.angle_beta   90.00
_cell.angle_gamma   90.00
#
_symmetry.space_group_name_H-M   'P 1'
#
loop_
_entity.id
_entity.type
_entity.pdbx_description
1 polymer ?
#
loop_
_entity_poly.entity_id
_entity_poly.type
_entity_poly.pdbx_seq_one_letter_code
_entity_poly.pdbx_strand_id
1 'polypeptide(L)'
;MITYFFPRVLLFLAICAAVLGGVVFIVQMAAEQSLGGMPAVLSPLLLGFGLFKGALAFNARAVLNHGGPPAATLIARHGTAGNVRQWIVYKFTAMGMALFAAFVIGVYVFV
;
A
#
# COMPACT_ATOMS: atom_id res chain seq x y z
N MET A 1 5.50 -22.62 -9.44
CA MET A 1 6.14 -21.33 -9.78
C MET A 1 5.12 -20.21 -10.06
N ILE A 2 3.94 -20.52 -10.62
CA ILE A 2 2.87 -19.56 -10.96
C ILE A 2 2.20 -18.90 -9.73
N THR A 3 2.21 -19.55 -8.56
CA THR A 3 1.52 -19.09 -7.34
C THR A 3 2.06 -17.79 -6.74
N TYR A 4 3.32 -17.44 -7.02
CA TYR A 4 3.92 -16.16 -6.59
C TYR A 4 3.74 -15.04 -7.62
N PHE A 5 3.22 -15.34 -8.80
CA PHE A 5 3.13 -14.38 -9.90
C PHE A 5 2.04 -13.35 -9.64
N PHE A 6 0.85 -13.80 -9.26
CA PHE A 6 -0.31 -12.94 -9.05
C PHE A 6 -0.12 -11.90 -7.91
N PRO A 7 0.40 -12.25 -6.72
CA PRO A 7 0.67 -11.27 -5.66
C PRO A 7 1.78 -10.28 -6.03
N ARG A 8 2.78 -10.73 -6.81
CA ARG A 8 3.89 -9.88 -7.27
C ARG A 8 3.45 -8.91 -8.37
N VAL A 9 2.55 -9.33 -9.25
CA VAL A 9 1.92 -8.48 -10.27
C VAL A 9 1.04 -7.42 -9.62
N LEU A 10 0.24 -7.79 -8.61
CA LEU A 10 -0.53 -6.81 -7.82
C LEU A 10 0.37 -5.84 -7.05
N LEU A 11 1.47 -6.32 -6.46
CA LEU A 11 2.46 -5.47 -5.81
C LEU A 11 3.11 -4.49 -6.81
N PHE A 12 3.47 -4.96 -7.99
CA PHE A 12 4.05 -4.16 -9.06
C PHE A 12 3.07 -3.09 -9.57
N LEU A 13 1.81 -3.48 -9.83
CA LEU A 13 0.74 -2.56 -10.22
C LEU A 13 0.46 -1.51 -9.14
N ALA A 14 0.44 -1.90 -7.86
CA ALA A 14 0.27 -0.97 -6.74
C ALA A 14 1.45 0.01 -6.62
N ILE A 15 2.69 -0.45 -6.84
CA ILE A 15 3.87 0.42 -6.89
C ILE A 15 3.78 1.38 -8.08
N CYS A 16 3.42 0.91 -9.27
CA CYS A 16 3.24 1.77 -10.44
C CYS A 16 2.16 2.83 -10.22
N ALA A 17 1.02 2.46 -9.62
CA ALA A 17 -0.05 3.40 -9.30
C ALA A 17 0.38 4.44 -8.24
N ALA A 18 1.12 4.01 -7.20
CA ALA A 18 1.65 4.91 -6.19
C ALA A 18 2.72 5.86 -6.74
N VAL A 19 3.58 5.39 -7.65
CA VAL A 19 4.59 6.22 -8.32
C VAL A 19 3.94 7.22 -9.26
N LEU A 20 2.96 6.81 -10.08
CA LEU A 20 2.20 7.72 -10.94
C LEU A 20 1.46 8.78 -10.12
N GLY A 21 0.78 8.39 -9.05
CA GLY A 21 0.10 9.34 -8.14
C GLY A 21 1.08 10.30 -7.46
N GLY A 22 2.26 9.81 -7.04
CA GLY A 22 3.32 10.64 -6.45
C GLY A 22 3.98 11.60 -7.45
N VAL A 23 4.14 11.20 -8.71
CA VAL A 23 4.69 12.07 -9.77
C VAL A 23 3.67 13.16 -10.11
N VAL A 24 2.39 12.83 -10.24
CA VAL A 24 1.33 13.84 -10.43
C VAL A 24 1.30 14.83 -9.26
N PHE A 25 1.51 14.36 -8.02
CA PHE A 25 1.66 15.22 -6.86
C PHE A 25 2.81 16.20 -6.92
N ILE A 26 4.00 15.71 -7.26
CA ILE A 26 5.19 16.56 -7.35
C ILE A 26 4.99 17.61 -8.47
N VAL A 27 4.42 17.21 -9.60
CA VAL A 27 4.15 18.11 -10.73
C VAL A 27 3.08 19.15 -10.38
N GLN A 28 2.00 18.76 -9.70
CA GLN A 28 0.97 19.72 -9.26
C GLN A 28 1.47 20.65 -8.16
N MET A 29 2.26 20.18 -7.20
CA MET A 29 2.89 21.02 -6.18
C MET A 29 3.94 21.97 -6.77
N ALA A 30 4.61 21.57 -7.86
CA ALA A 30 5.52 22.45 -8.59
C ALA A 30 4.78 23.49 -9.45
N ALA A 31 3.55 23.18 -9.88
CA ALA A 31 2.73 24.05 -10.73
C ALA A 31 1.83 25.01 -9.92
N GLU A 32 1.34 24.61 -8.75
CA GLU A 32 0.44 25.41 -7.91
C GLU A 32 1.10 25.71 -6.56
N GLN A 33 1.54 26.95 -6.35
CA GLN A 33 1.89 27.47 -5.02
C GLN A 33 0.66 27.70 -4.12
N SER A 34 -0.50 27.11 -4.45
CA SER A 34 -1.76 27.37 -3.75
C SER A 34 -2.11 26.19 -2.84
N LEU A 35 -2.27 26.48 -1.55
CA LEU A 35 -2.69 25.54 -0.51
C LEU A 35 -4.07 24.90 -0.78
N GLY A 36 -4.83 25.41 -1.76
CA GLY A 36 -6.16 24.91 -2.15
C GLY A 36 -6.15 23.57 -2.88
N GLY A 37 -5.05 23.20 -3.54
CA GLY A 37 -4.93 21.94 -4.27
C GLY A 37 -4.52 20.74 -3.41
N MET A 38 -3.98 20.95 -2.21
CA MET A 38 -3.43 19.89 -1.34
C MET A 38 -4.37 18.70 -1.08
N PRO A 39 -5.69 18.88 -0.84
CA PRO A 39 -6.60 17.77 -0.59
C PRO A 39 -6.79 16.87 -1.82
N ALA A 40 -6.88 17.45 -3.02
CA ALA A 40 -7.10 16.72 -4.27
C ALA A 40 -5.95 15.73 -4.56
N VAL A 41 -4.76 15.99 -4.01
CA VAL A 41 -3.59 15.16 -4.26
C VAL A 41 -3.19 14.24 -3.11
N LEU A 42 -3.59 14.57 -1.88
CA LEU A 42 -3.47 13.66 -0.75
C LEU A 42 -4.30 12.38 -0.97
N SER A 43 -5.47 12.48 -1.60
CA SER A 43 -6.34 11.33 -1.87
C SER A 43 -5.69 10.23 -2.73
N PRO A 44 -5.17 10.50 -3.95
CA PRO A 44 -4.49 9.47 -4.76
C PRO A 44 -3.22 8.94 -4.10
N LEU A 45 -2.50 9.77 -3.33
CA LEU A 45 -1.29 9.35 -2.61
C LEU A 45 -1.60 8.38 -1.47
N LEU A 46 -2.67 8.65 -0.70
CA LEU A 46 -3.18 7.75 0.35
C LEU A 46 -3.78 6.48 -0.23
N LEU A 47 -4.47 6.55 -1.38
CA LEU A 47 -4.92 5.39 -2.14
C LEU A 47 -3.74 4.49 -2.55
N GLY A 48 -2.71 5.06 -3.16
CA GLY A 48 -1.49 4.35 -3.54
C GLY A 48 -0.79 3.70 -2.35
N PHE A 49 -0.66 4.45 -1.25
CA PHE A 49 -0.08 3.94 0.00
C PHE A 49 -0.90 2.80 0.60
N GLY A 50 -2.22 2.92 0.62
CA GLY A 50 -3.13 1.89 1.13
C GLY A 50 -3.03 0.61 0.31
N LEU A 51 -3.06 0.72 -1.02
CA LEU A 51 -2.91 -0.41 -1.94
C LEU A 51 -1.54 -1.09 -1.80
N PHE A 52 -0.47 -0.33 -1.64
CA PHE A 52 0.88 -0.86 -1.40
C PHE A 52 0.96 -1.68 -0.10
N LYS A 53 0.42 -1.13 1.00
CA LYS A 53 0.37 -1.85 2.29
C LYS A 53 -0.46 -3.12 2.19
N GLY A 54 -1.62 -3.05 1.52
CA GLY A 54 -2.48 -4.20 1.26
C GLY A 54 -1.76 -5.30 0.48
N ALA A 55 -1.12 -4.95 -0.63
CA ALA A 55 -0.40 -5.90 -1.48
C ALA A 55 0.75 -6.60 -0.72
N LEU A 56 1.49 -5.87 0.13
CA LEU A 56 2.50 -6.45 1.02
C LEU A 56 1.89 -7.44 2.02
N ALA A 57 0.75 -7.10 2.62
CA ALA A 57 0.05 -7.94 3.58
C ALA A 57 -0.45 -9.24 2.92
N PHE A 58 -1.04 -9.14 1.73
CA PHE A 58 -1.50 -10.30 0.95
C PHE A 58 -0.34 -11.21 0.53
N ASN A 59 0.76 -10.64 0.04
CA ASN A 59 1.93 -11.42 -0.35
C ASN A 59 2.56 -12.15 0.85
N ALA A 60 2.74 -11.45 1.98
CA ALA A 60 3.27 -12.07 3.20
C ALA A 60 2.35 -13.16 3.76
N ARG A 61 1.03 -12.98 3.68
CA ARG A 61 0.05 -14.00 4.08
C ARG A 61 0.10 -15.22 3.17
N ALA A 62 0.19 -15.02 1.85
CA ALA A 62 0.35 -16.11 0.89
C ALA A 62 1.65 -16.88 1.13
N VAL A 63 2.75 -16.17 1.38
CA VAL A 63 4.06 -16.77 1.70
C VAL A 63 3.99 -17.58 2.98
N LEU A 64 3.38 -17.07 4.06
CA LEU A 64 3.21 -17.82 5.30
C LEU A 64 2.34 -19.08 5.14
N ASN A 65 1.27 -19.00 4.34
CA ASN A 65 0.34 -20.11 4.15
C ASN A 65 0.94 -21.24 3.28
N HIS A 66 1.76 -20.90 2.29
CA HIS A 66 2.39 -21.88 1.40
C HIS A 66 3.70 -22.46 1.94
N GLY A 67 4.32 -21.79 2.93
CA GLY A 67 5.56 -22.27 3.55
C GLY A 67 6.78 -22.21 2.61
N GLY A 68 7.82 -22.96 2.97
CA GLY A 68 9.06 -23.06 2.19
C GLY A 68 10.10 -21.96 2.46
N PRO A 69 11.18 -21.91 1.64
CA PRO A 69 12.30 -21.00 1.84
C PRO A 69 11.91 -19.51 1.97
N PRO A 70 10.92 -18.98 1.20
CA PRO A 70 10.47 -17.59 1.33
C PRO A 70 9.81 -17.32 2.68
N ALA A 71 9.05 -18.27 3.23
CA ALA A 71 8.41 -18.15 4.54
C ALA A 71 9.45 -18.16 5.66
N ALA A 72 10.45 -19.05 5.57
CA ALA A 72 11.55 -19.10 6.52
C ALA A 72 12.34 -17.78 6.55
N THR A 73 12.59 -17.20 5.37
CA THR A 73 13.28 -15.90 5.26
C THR A 73 12.44 -14.76 5.85
N LEU A 74 11.13 -14.77 5.61
CA LEU A 74 10.22 -13.76 6.15
C LEU A 74 10.15 -13.82 7.68
N ILE A 75 10.07 -15.03 8.24
CA ILE A 75 10.07 -15.29 9.69
C ILE A 75 11.43 -14.89 10.29
N ALA A 76 12.55 -15.27 9.66
CA ALA A 76 13.89 -14.89 10.13
C ALA A 76 14.06 -13.36 10.22
N ARG A 77 13.47 -12.59 9.30
CA ARG A 77 13.51 -11.11 9.32
C ARG A 77 12.65 -10.48 10.42
N HIS A 78 11.60 -11.16 10.88
CA HIS A 78 10.65 -10.63 11.87
C HIS A 78 10.74 -11.33 13.24
N GLY A 79 11.66 -12.29 13.39
CA GLY A 79 11.87 -13.08 14.60
C GLY A 79 11.00 -14.33 14.67
N THR A 80 9.67 -14.17 14.66
CA THR A 80 8.72 -15.30 14.83
C THR A 80 7.57 -15.25 13.83
N ALA A 81 6.93 -16.40 13.59
CA ALA A 81 5.71 -16.45 12.78
C ALA A 81 4.56 -15.62 13.39
N GLY A 82 4.51 -15.50 14.72
CA GLY A 82 3.57 -14.62 15.43
C GLY A 82 3.81 -13.15 15.10
N ASN A 83 5.07 -12.71 15.08
CA ASN A 83 5.45 -11.34 14.73
C ASN A 83 5.12 -11.02 13.27
N VAL A 84 5.32 -11.97 12.34
CA VAL A 84 4.90 -11.80 10.94
C VAL A 84 3.38 -11.65 10.85
N ARG A 85 2.60 -12.44 11.60
CA ARG A 85 1.12 -12.30 11.62
C ARG A 85 0.69 -10.94 12.16
N GLN A 86 1.28 -10.46 13.25
CA GLN A 86 1.03 -9.11 13.78
C GLN A 86 1.42 -8.02 12.78
N TRP A 87 2.55 -8.18 12.10
CA TRP A 87 2.97 -7.27 11.04
C TRP A 87 1.99 -7.25 9.87
N ILE A 88 1.46 -8.41 9.44
CA ILE A 88 0.42 -8.50 8.41
C ILE A 88 -0.84 -7.74 8.84
N VAL A 89 -1.30 -7.95 10.08
CA VAL A 89 -2.46 -7.22 10.64
C VAL A 89 -2.21 -5.72 10.61
N TYR A 90 -1.05 -5.26 11.08
CA TYR A 90 -0.67 -3.85 11.02
C TYR A 90 -0.72 -3.29 9.59
N LYS A 91 -0.26 -4.04 8.59
CA LYS A 91 -0.35 -3.61 7.18
C LYS A 91 -1.78 -3.51 6.68
N PHE A 92 -2.66 -4.44 7.05
CA PHE A 92 -4.10 -4.36 6.72
C PHE A 92 -4.78 -3.19 7.43
N THR A 93 -4.48 -2.94 8.69
CA THR A 93 -4.99 -1.77 9.42
C THR A 93 -4.52 -0.48 8.75
N ALA A 94 -3.24 -0.38 8.37
CA ALA A 94 -2.71 0.77 7.65
C ALA A 94 -3.36 0.97 6.27
N MET A 95 -3.67 -0.11 5.55
CA MET A 95 -4.46 -0.06 4.31
C MET A 95 -5.86 0.50 4.58
N GLY A 96 -6.57 -0.02 5.57
CA GLY A 96 -7.92 0.43 5.92
C GLY A 96 -7.95 1.91 6.30
N MET A 97 -7.01 2.36 7.13
CA MET A 97 -6.89 3.77 7.53
C MET A 97 -6.55 4.68 6.35
N ALA A 98 -5.67 4.24 5.45
CA ALA A 98 -5.29 5.03 4.28
C ALA A 98 -6.43 5.16 3.26
N LEU A 99 -7.17 4.06 3.02
CA LEU A 99 -8.36 4.10 2.15
C LEU A 99 -9.47 4.95 2.77
N PHE A 100 -9.69 4.83 4.08
CA PHE A 100 -10.65 5.66 4.78
C PHE A 100 -10.28 7.15 4.70
N ALA A 101 -9.02 7.50 4.95
CA ALA A 101 -8.54 8.88 4.81
C ALA A 101 -8.66 9.40 3.38
N ALA A 102 -8.32 8.59 2.37
CA ALA A 102 -8.50 8.95 0.96
C ALA A 102 -9.97 9.18 0.60
N PHE A 103 -10.87 8.36 1.13
CA PHE A 103 -12.32 8.50 0.97
C PHE A 103 -12.83 9.79 1.62
N VAL A 104 -12.47 10.05 2.89
CA VAL A 104 -12.89 11.26 3.61
C VAL A 104 -12.41 12.52 2.89
N ILE A 105 -11.16 12.54 2.43
CA ILE A 105 -10.60 13.66 1.67
C ILE A 105 -11.32 13.79 0.32
N GLY A 106 -11.60 12.68 -0.37
CA GLY A 106 -12.37 12.70 -1.61
C GLY A 106 -13.75 13.32 -1.41
N VAL A 107 -14.51 12.85 -0.40
CA VAL A 107 -15.84 13.40 -0.08
C VAL A 107 -15.76 14.89 0.27
N TYR A 108 -14.76 15.32 1.04
CA TYR A 108 -14.57 16.73 1.42
C TYR A 108 -14.21 17.66 0.25
N VAL A 109 -13.68 17.14 -0.85
CA VAL A 109 -13.30 17.94 -2.03
C VAL A 109 -14.46 18.10 -3.01
N PHE A 110 -15.46 17.21 -2.97
CA PHE A 110 -16.60 17.20 -3.90
C PHE A 110 -17.93 17.67 -3.27
N VAL A 111 -17.91 18.15 -2.02
CA VAL A 111 -19.03 18.81 -1.31
C VAL A 111 -18.69 20.28 -1.12
#